data_AF-A0A8T2JFS0-F1
#
_entry.id   AF-A0A8T2JFS0-F1
#
_cell.length_a   1.000
_cell.length_b   1.000
_cell.length_c   1.000
_cell.angle_alpha   90.00
_cell.angle_beta   90.00
_cell.angle_gamma   90.00
#
_symmetry.space_group_name_H-M   'P 1'
#
loop_
_entity.id
_entity.type
_entity.pdbx_description
1 polymer ?
#
loop_
_entity_poly.entity_id
_entity_poly.type
_entity_poly.pdbx_seq_one_letter_code
_entity_poly.pdbx_strand_id
1 'polypeptide(L)'
;MAEVDGLMHRLEKAVIRLESVLSNSYSSSFQDKSIANGINGGVAPFVEAFDSLMTGALVDYIKNSKIIGGDVETHAGLVENAFKAERTFLLFASQHQKPSQTEEAFALKPISEQILAIQSFRERNRGSNFFNHLSAISESIPALGWIAMSPKPGPYVKEMTDAATFYTNRVLKDYKSTDARHVDWVKSYLNIWTELQAYIKEYHTTGVSWGNAIFSNPLPGAPSSQLCCPPPPPPPGPPPMSEFEVSKAKDDVSQDRSALFAQLNQGETITKGLRHVSDEEKTHKNPKLRSQGGAVRSPTKSHTPSPTTPQSPPHQSNSPLLELEGKKWRVEYQEGVAGLVISETELKQVAYIFQCKKTTIQIKGKINSIIIDNCTKLGLVFDDVVGIVEVINSKNIEIQVIGKVPTISVNKTDGCHIYLSENSIDCEIVSAKSSEMNILVPHDGDYKEFPVPEQFKTSWDGSKLVTEPAEMMG
;
A
#
# COMPACT_ATOMS: atom_id res chain seq x y z
N MET A 1 -6.20 -45.58 18.04
CA MET A 1 -6.11 -45.41 16.57
C MET A 1 -7.47 -45.52 15.88
N ALA A 2 -8.31 -46.52 16.18
CA ALA A 2 -9.64 -46.67 15.55
C ALA A 2 -10.64 -45.50 15.78
N GLU A 3 -10.47 -44.75 16.87
CA GLU A 3 -11.38 -43.64 17.23
C GLU A 3 -11.10 -42.35 16.42
N VAL A 4 -9.85 -42.15 15.99
CA VAL A 4 -9.44 -40.98 15.19
C VAL A 4 -9.86 -41.14 13.73
N ASP A 5 -9.76 -42.35 13.18
CA ASP A 5 -10.25 -42.65 11.83
C ASP A 5 -11.78 -42.50 11.73
N GLY A 6 -12.50 -42.86 12.79
CA GLY A 6 -13.95 -42.66 12.87
C GLY A 6 -14.36 -41.19 12.89
N LEU A 7 -13.55 -40.33 13.52
CA LEU A 7 -13.75 -38.87 13.52
C LEU A 7 -13.41 -38.26 12.16
N MET A 8 -12.31 -38.68 11.53
CA MET A 8 -11.90 -38.19 10.23
C MET A 8 -12.91 -38.55 9.13
N HIS A 9 -13.44 -39.77 9.13
CA HIS A 9 -14.45 -40.19 8.17
C HIS A 9 -15.79 -39.45 8.34
N ARG A 10 -16.14 -39.06 9.57
CA ARG A 10 -17.31 -38.22 9.85
C ARG A 10 -17.10 -36.78 9.40
N LEU A 11 -15.88 -36.26 9.51
CA LEU A 11 -15.51 -34.93 9.05
C LEU A 11 -15.52 -34.85 7.52
N GLU A 12 -14.96 -35.84 6.83
CA GLU A 12 -15.01 -35.94 5.37
C GLU A 12 -16.46 -36.03 4.85
N LYS A 13 -17.32 -36.83 5.50
CA LYS A 13 -18.75 -36.86 5.17
C LYS A 13 -19.45 -35.54 5.42
N ALA A 14 -19.07 -34.78 6.44
CA ALA A 14 -19.64 -33.47 6.71
C ALA A 14 -19.22 -32.44 5.65
N VAL A 15 -17.95 -32.47 5.22
CA VAL A 15 -17.40 -31.59 4.18
C VAL A 15 -18.05 -31.87 2.83
N ILE A 16 -18.16 -33.13 2.41
CA ILE A 16 -18.83 -33.53 1.15
C ILE A 16 -20.29 -33.07 1.14
N ARG A 17 -20.97 -33.13 2.29
CA ARG A 17 -22.37 -32.68 2.42
C ARG A 17 -22.49 -31.16 2.34
N LEU A 18 -21.52 -30.42 2.88
CA LEU A 18 -21.45 -28.96 2.78
C LEU A 18 -21.18 -28.50 1.34
N GLU A 19 -20.26 -29.18 0.64
CA GLU A 19 -19.92 -28.90 -0.76
C GLU A 19 -21.09 -29.24 -1.70
N SER A 20 -21.85 -30.29 -1.40
CA SER A 20 -23.10 -30.64 -2.10
C SER A 20 -24.20 -29.58 -1.89
N VAL A 21 -24.34 -29.03 -0.68
CA VAL A 21 -25.32 -27.98 -0.39
C VAL A 21 -24.95 -26.67 -1.08
N LEU A 22 -23.66 -26.32 -1.09
CA LEU A 22 -23.16 -25.16 -1.83
C LEU A 22 -23.40 -25.34 -3.34
N SER A 23 -23.09 -26.50 -3.92
CA SER A 23 -23.27 -26.75 -5.36
C SER A 23 -24.75 -26.75 -5.80
N ASN A 24 -25.67 -27.24 -4.96
CA ASN A 24 -27.11 -27.22 -5.24
C ASN A 24 -27.75 -25.83 -5.03
N SER A 25 -27.14 -24.95 -4.24
CA SER A 25 -27.63 -23.58 -4.02
C SER A 25 -27.32 -22.62 -5.19
N TYR A 26 -26.34 -22.94 -6.04
CA TYR A 26 -26.00 -22.16 -7.23
C TYR A 26 -26.79 -22.56 -8.49
N SER A 27 -27.47 -23.70 -8.50
CA SER A 27 -28.08 -24.30 -9.71
C SER A 27 -29.62 -24.24 -9.74
N SER A 28 -30.29 -23.68 -8.73
CA SER A 28 -31.76 -23.78 -8.57
C SER A 28 -32.53 -22.45 -8.54
N SER A 29 -31.93 -21.29 -8.83
CA SER A 29 -32.58 -19.98 -8.71
C SER A 29 -33.00 -19.29 -10.02
N PHE A 30 -33.00 -20.00 -11.15
CA PHE A 30 -33.76 -19.56 -12.33
C PHE A 30 -35.06 -20.38 -12.46
N GLN A 31 -36.18 -19.66 -12.36
CA GLN A 31 -37.55 -20.02 -12.78
C GLN A 31 -38.59 -20.28 -11.67
N ASP A 32 -39.22 -19.18 -11.27
CA ASP A 32 -40.67 -18.97 -11.09
C ASP A 32 -41.50 -19.96 -10.25
N LYS A 33 -41.95 -19.50 -9.07
CA LYS A 33 -43.36 -19.56 -8.66
C LYS A 33 -43.64 -18.75 -7.40
N SER A 34 -44.45 -17.71 -7.55
CA SER A 34 -45.15 -17.07 -6.44
C SER A 34 -46.14 -18.04 -5.78
N ILE A 35 -46.19 -18.09 -4.45
CA ILE A 35 -47.37 -17.87 -3.60
C ILE A 35 -46.99 -18.09 -2.11
N ALA A 36 -47.24 -17.05 -1.31
CA ALA A 36 -47.54 -17.03 0.13
C ALA A 36 -46.57 -17.69 1.14
N ASN A 37 -45.58 -16.92 1.62
CA ASN A 37 -45.54 -16.44 3.01
C ASN A 37 -44.31 -15.53 3.19
N GLY A 38 -44.55 -14.30 3.63
CA GLY A 38 -43.58 -13.21 3.64
C GLY A 38 -42.41 -13.43 4.60
N ILE A 39 -41.27 -13.84 4.03
CA ILE A 39 -39.92 -13.58 4.52
C ILE A 39 -39.09 -13.28 3.27
N ASN A 40 -39.06 -12.03 2.83
CA ASN A 40 -38.14 -11.63 1.76
C ASN A 40 -36.80 -11.31 2.42
N GLY A 41 -35.93 -12.33 2.50
CA GLY A 41 -34.52 -12.20 2.85
C GLY A 41 -33.75 -11.50 1.73
N GLY A 42 -34.06 -10.22 1.50
CA GLY A 42 -33.40 -9.39 0.50
C GLY A 42 -31.95 -9.12 0.87
N VAL A 43 -31.10 -9.05 -0.15
CA VAL A 43 -29.70 -8.62 -0.03
C VAL A 43 -29.67 -7.12 0.27
N ALA A 44 -28.73 -6.63 1.08
CA ALA A 44 -28.71 -5.21 1.43
C ALA A 44 -28.51 -4.33 0.18
N PRO A 45 -29.10 -3.12 0.12
CA PRO A 45 -29.07 -2.29 -1.09
C PRO A 45 -27.66 -2.00 -1.62
N PHE A 46 -26.68 -1.83 -0.73
CA PHE A 46 -25.29 -1.63 -1.15
C PHE A 46 -24.66 -2.89 -1.76
N VAL A 47 -25.08 -4.09 -1.35
CA VAL A 47 -24.60 -5.32 -1.98
C VAL A 47 -25.24 -5.50 -3.37
N GLU A 48 -26.51 -5.13 -3.56
CA GLU A 48 -27.16 -5.12 -4.89
C GLU A 48 -26.55 -4.06 -5.83
N ALA A 49 -26.20 -2.89 -5.30
CA ALA A 49 -25.49 -1.87 -6.05
C ALA A 49 -24.08 -2.35 -6.46
N PHE A 50 -23.37 -3.05 -5.58
CA PHE A 50 -22.10 -3.68 -5.93
C PHE A 50 -22.25 -4.79 -6.97
N ASP A 51 -23.34 -5.57 -6.92
CA ASP A 51 -23.67 -6.57 -7.95
C ASP A 51 -23.89 -5.92 -9.32
N SER A 52 -24.48 -4.72 -9.35
CA SER A 52 -24.63 -3.94 -10.58
C SER A 52 -23.28 -3.48 -11.15
N LEU A 53 -22.33 -3.09 -10.29
CA LEU A 53 -20.95 -2.79 -10.69
C LEU A 53 -20.27 -4.03 -11.27
N MET A 54 -20.40 -5.18 -10.60
CA MET A 54 -19.81 -6.45 -11.04
C MET A 54 -20.40 -6.95 -12.37
N THR A 55 -21.70 -6.80 -12.58
CA THR A 55 -22.39 -7.24 -13.80
C THR A 55 -22.34 -6.23 -14.94
N GLY A 56 -21.99 -4.97 -14.65
CA GLY A 56 -21.73 -3.91 -15.62
C GLY A 56 -20.24 -3.72 -15.90
N ALA A 57 -19.63 -2.74 -15.23
CA ALA A 57 -18.28 -2.26 -15.53
C ALA A 57 -17.20 -3.36 -15.46
N LEU A 58 -17.30 -4.27 -14.50
CA LEU A 58 -16.34 -5.38 -14.38
C LEU A 58 -16.47 -6.35 -15.56
N VAL A 59 -17.69 -6.76 -15.93
CA VAL A 59 -17.92 -7.65 -17.08
C VAL A 59 -17.39 -7.04 -18.38
N ASP A 60 -17.59 -5.75 -18.61
CA ASP A 60 -17.07 -5.05 -19.79
C ASP A 60 -15.53 -5.09 -19.84
N TYR A 61 -14.88 -4.85 -18.71
CA TYR A 61 -13.43 -4.99 -18.60
C TYR A 61 -12.95 -6.43 -18.84
N ILE A 62 -13.60 -7.43 -18.25
CA ILE A 62 -13.24 -8.85 -18.47
C ILE A 62 -13.40 -9.20 -19.95
N LYS A 63 -14.48 -8.76 -20.60
CA LYS A 63 -14.71 -8.96 -22.03
C LYS A 63 -13.58 -8.34 -22.86
N ASN A 64 -13.21 -7.09 -22.61
CA ASN A 64 -12.13 -6.42 -23.34
C ASN A 64 -10.76 -7.06 -23.07
N SER A 65 -10.54 -7.58 -21.86
CA SER A 65 -9.32 -8.31 -21.51
C SER A 65 -9.21 -9.64 -22.26
N LYS A 66 -10.32 -10.37 -22.42
CA LYS A 66 -10.40 -11.58 -23.26
C LYS A 66 -10.15 -11.30 -24.74
N ILE A 67 -10.61 -10.15 -25.24
CA ILE A 67 -10.37 -9.72 -26.63
C ILE A 67 -8.88 -9.47 -26.90
N ILE A 68 -8.13 -8.98 -25.90
CA ILE A 68 -6.66 -8.83 -25.99
C ILE A 68 -5.97 -10.19 -25.84
N GLY A 69 -6.41 -11.00 -24.87
CA GLY A 69 -5.88 -12.34 -24.60
C GLY A 69 -4.57 -12.36 -23.82
N GLY A 70 -3.98 -13.55 -23.71
CA GLY A 70 -2.65 -13.76 -23.10
C GLY A 70 -2.58 -13.38 -21.62
N ASP A 71 -1.53 -12.65 -21.25
CA ASP A 71 -1.32 -12.22 -19.86
C ASP A 71 -2.41 -11.27 -19.38
N VAL A 72 -3.00 -10.46 -20.27
CA VAL A 72 -4.06 -9.49 -19.92
C VAL A 72 -5.34 -10.22 -19.52
N GLU A 73 -5.74 -11.23 -20.29
CA GLU A 73 -6.90 -12.08 -19.95
C GLU A 73 -6.68 -12.83 -18.63
N THR A 74 -5.49 -13.41 -18.46
CA THR A 74 -5.15 -14.14 -17.23
C THR A 74 -5.18 -13.23 -16.00
N HIS A 75 -4.63 -12.03 -16.12
CA HIS A 75 -4.62 -11.04 -15.02
C HIS A 75 -6.03 -10.56 -14.70
N ALA A 76 -6.87 -10.37 -15.71
CA ALA A 76 -8.27 -9.99 -15.55
C ALA A 76 -9.10 -11.05 -14.79
N GLY A 77 -8.84 -12.35 -15.01
CA GLY A 77 -9.45 -13.42 -14.22
C GLY A 77 -9.11 -13.34 -12.73
N LEU A 78 -7.90 -12.93 -12.38
CA LEU A 78 -7.51 -12.69 -10.99
C LEU A 78 -8.27 -11.48 -10.40
N VAL A 79 -8.43 -10.40 -11.17
CA VAL A 79 -9.24 -9.24 -10.76
C VAL A 79 -10.69 -9.65 -10.50
N GLU A 80 -11.28 -10.48 -11.36
CA GLU A 80 -12.65 -11.00 -11.16
C GLU A 80 -12.79 -11.73 -9.81
N ASN A 81 -11.81 -12.55 -9.44
CA ASN A 81 -11.79 -13.25 -8.16
C ASN A 81 -11.65 -12.29 -6.97
N ALA A 82 -10.87 -11.21 -7.12
CA ALA A 82 -10.75 -10.18 -6.10
C ALA A 82 -12.09 -9.46 -5.85
N PHE A 83 -12.82 -9.09 -6.91
CA PHE A 83 -14.15 -8.49 -6.78
C PHE A 83 -15.18 -9.46 -6.17
N LYS A 84 -15.11 -10.77 -6.48
CA LYS A 84 -15.95 -11.79 -5.82
C LYS A 84 -15.65 -11.89 -4.32
N ALA A 85 -14.38 -11.79 -3.93
CA ALA A 85 -13.99 -11.75 -2.52
C ALA A 85 -14.50 -10.47 -1.82
N GLU A 86 -14.42 -9.32 -2.49
CA GLU A 86 -14.95 -8.05 -1.99
C GLU A 86 -16.46 -8.07 -1.81
N ARG A 87 -17.21 -8.60 -2.78
CA ARG A 87 -18.65 -8.85 -2.66
C ARG A 87 -18.98 -9.73 -1.44
N THR A 88 -18.21 -10.79 -1.23
CA THR A 88 -18.41 -11.71 -0.10
C THR A 88 -18.21 -10.99 1.24
N PHE A 89 -17.21 -10.10 1.32
CA PHE A 89 -16.99 -9.26 2.49
C PHE A 89 -18.13 -8.25 2.69
N LEU A 90 -18.62 -7.59 1.63
CA LEU A 90 -19.74 -6.65 1.73
C LEU A 90 -21.03 -7.34 2.17
N LEU A 91 -21.29 -8.55 1.68
CA LEU A 91 -22.41 -9.37 2.15
C LEU A 91 -22.26 -9.71 3.64
N PHE A 92 -21.06 -10.10 4.07
CA PHE A 92 -20.77 -10.31 5.49
C PHE A 92 -21.03 -9.04 6.31
N ALA A 93 -20.50 -7.90 5.88
CA ALA A 93 -20.68 -6.61 6.55
C ALA A 93 -22.16 -6.21 6.64
N SER A 94 -22.99 -6.55 5.65
CA SER A 94 -24.42 -6.26 5.67
C SER A 94 -25.21 -7.01 6.74
N GLN A 95 -24.70 -8.17 7.17
CA GLN A 95 -25.40 -9.08 8.09
C GLN A 95 -24.87 -9.01 9.52
N HIS A 96 -23.72 -8.37 9.74
CA HIS A 96 -23.01 -8.38 11.00
C HIS A 96 -22.75 -6.96 11.49
N GLN A 97 -22.72 -6.79 12.81
CA GLN A 97 -22.11 -5.60 13.40
C GLN A 97 -20.62 -5.59 13.08
N LYS A 98 -20.04 -4.40 13.14
CA LYS A 98 -18.60 -4.20 13.01
C LYS A 98 -17.85 -5.14 13.98
N PRO A 99 -17.07 -6.11 13.48
CA PRO A 99 -16.41 -7.10 14.31
C PRO A 99 -15.27 -6.47 15.10
N SER A 100 -14.76 -7.21 16.08
CA SER A 100 -13.53 -6.81 16.76
C SER A 100 -12.35 -6.75 15.78
N GLN A 101 -11.30 -6.03 16.15
CA GLN A 101 -10.14 -5.81 15.28
C GLN A 101 -9.49 -7.11 14.78
N THR A 102 -9.41 -8.14 15.63
CA THR A 102 -8.83 -9.45 15.27
C THR A 102 -9.71 -10.22 14.29
N GLU A 103 -11.03 -10.20 14.50
CA GLU A 103 -12.00 -10.86 13.61
C GLU A 103 -12.10 -10.16 12.26
N GLU A 104 -11.96 -8.84 12.25
CA GLU A 104 -11.93 -8.07 11.01
C GLU A 104 -10.68 -8.36 10.17
N ALA A 105 -9.51 -8.44 10.79
CA ALA A 105 -8.28 -8.82 10.10
C ALA A 105 -8.41 -10.21 9.44
N PHE A 106 -9.13 -11.14 10.09
CA PHE A 106 -9.46 -12.43 9.50
C PHE A 106 -10.44 -12.31 8.32
N ALA A 107 -11.47 -11.47 8.44
CA ALA A 107 -12.44 -11.22 7.38
C ALA A 107 -11.83 -10.55 6.14
N LEU A 108 -10.77 -9.74 6.30
CA LEU A 108 -10.07 -9.05 5.22
C LEU A 108 -9.06 -9.93 4.47
N LYS A 109 -8.65 -11.05 5.07
CA LYS A 109 -7.61 -11.95 4.54
C LYS A 109 -7.89 -12.46 3.11
N PRO A 110 -9.11 -12.89 2.72
CA PRO A 110 -9.35 -13.37 1.37
C PRO A 110 -9.07 -12.33 0.28
N ILE A 111 -9.43 -11.06 0.52
CA ILE A 111 -9.22 -9.97 -0.43
C ILE A 111 -7.73 -9.62 -0.48
N SER A 112 -7.08 -9.60 0.68
CA SER A 112 -5.65 -9.41 0.83
C SER A 112 -4.82 -10.41 -0.01
N GLU A 113 -5.18 -11.68 0.03
CA GLU A 113 -4.53 -12.74 -0.77
C GLU A 113 -4.74 -12.55 -2.28
N GLN A 114 -5.93 -12.09 -2.70
CA GLN A 114 -6.18 -11.79 -4.13
C GLN A 114 -5.37 -10.60 -4.63
N ILE A 115 -5.27 -9.52 -3.83
CA ILE A 115 -4.43 -8.35 -4.15
C ILE A 115 -2.97 -8.79 -4.37
N LEU A 116 -2.43 -9.59 -3.45
CA LEU A 116 -1.07 -10.12 -3.59
C LEU A 116 -0.91 -11.01 -4.82
N ALA A 117 -1.87 -11.90 -5.09
CA ALA A 117 -1.81 -12.77 -6.26
C ALA A 117 -1.74 -11.97 -7.57
N ILE A 118 -2.49 -10.87 -7.65
CA ILE A 118 -2.50 -9.94 -8.78
C ILE A 118 -1.17 -9.20 -8.91
N GLN A 119 -0.60 -8.70 -7.81
CA GLN A 119 0.71 -8.03 -7.82
C GLN A 119 1.84 -8.99 -8.21
N SER A 120 1.89 -10.17 -7.59
CA SER A 120 2.87 -11.22 -7.90
C SER A 120 2.72 -11.79 -9.31
N PHE A 121 1.53 -11.73 -9.92
CA PHE A 121 1.36 -12.09 -11.33
C PHE A 121 2.15 -11.13 -12.24
N ARG A 122 2.06 -9.82 -12.02
CA ARG A 122 2.82 -8.83 -12.78
C ARG A 122 4.33 -8.97 -12.54
N GLU A 123 4.76 -9.20 -11.30
CA GLU A 123 6.17 -9.37 -10.95
C GLU A 123 6.82 -10.59 -11.63
N ARG A 124 6.08 -11.70 -11.76
CA ARG A 124 6.56 -12.91 -12.45
C ARG A 124 6.57 -12.75 -13.97
N ASN A 125 5.80 -11.80 -14.51
CA ASN A 125 5.66 -11.57 -15.95
C ASN A 125 6.28 -10.23 -16.37
N ARG A 126 7.43 -9.85 -15.79
CA ARG A 126 8.17 -8.62 -16.13
C ARG A 126 8.59 -8.52 -17.61
N GLY A 127 8.72 -9.65 -18.29
CA GLY A 127 9.02 -9.72 -19.74
C GLY A 127 7.79 -9.68 -20.66
N SER A 128 6.59 -9.47 -20.13
CA SER A 128 5.36 -9.47 -20.93
C SER A 128 5.34 -8.33 -21.94
N ASN A 129 4.89 -8.60 -23.17
CA ASN A 129 4.60 -7.56 -24.17
C ASN A 129 3.46 -6.62 -23.71
N PHE A 130 2.67 -7.03 -22.72
CA PHE A 130 1.58 -6.25 -22.15
C PHE A 130 1.93 -5.68 -20.78
N PHE A 131 3.22 -5.51 -20.45
CA PHE A 131 3.65 -5.10 -19.12
C PHE A 131 3.02 -3.80 -18.59
N ASN A 132 2.72 -2.83 -19.46
CA ASN A 132 1.99 -1.62 -19.06
C ASN A 132 0.53 -1.91 -18.66
N HIS A 133 -0.13 -2.91 -19.27
CA HIS A 133 -1.46 -3.37 -18.84
C HIS A 133 -1.38 -4.04 -17.47
N LEU A 134 -0.41 -4.94 -17.30
CA LEU A 134 -0.20 -5.63 -16.02
C LEU A 134 0.16 -4.65 -14.90
N SER A 135 0.94 -3.62 -15.21
CA SER A 135 1.33 -2.59 -14.24
C SER A 135 0.15 -1.67 -13.89
N ALA A 136 -0.71 -1.30 -14.86
CA ALA A 136 -1.94 -0.59 -14.55
C ALA A 136 -2.80 -1.36 -13.56
N ILE A 137 -2.86 -2.69 -13.70
CA ILE A 137 -3.60 -3.56 -12.78
C ILE A 137 -2.91 -3.67 -11.42
N SER A 138 -1.63 -4.05 -11.37
CA SER A 138 -0.93 -4.34 -10.10
C SER A 138 -0.78 -3.12 -9.20
N GLU A 139 -0.57 -1.94 -9.79
CA GLU A 139 -0.34 -0.71 -9.02
C GLU A 139 -1.65 -0.08 -8.52
N SER A 140 -2.81 -0.45 -9.08
CA SER A 140 -4.11 0.13 -8.67
C SER A 140 -5.05 -0.85 -7.98
N ILE A 141 -4.83 -2.16 -8.10
CA ILE A 141 -5.64 -3.17 -7.38
C ILE A 141 -5.68 -2.98 -5.85
N PRO A 142 -4.69 -2.37 -5.16
CA PRO A 142 -4.84 -2.04 -3.75
C PRO A 142 -6.05 -1.16 -3.42
N ALA A 143 -6.66 -0.51 -4.42
CA ALA A 143 -7.94 0.18 -4.27
C ALA A 143 -9.00 -0.67 -3.56
N LEU A 144 -9.04 -2.00 -3.78
CA LEU A 144 -9.96 -2.92 -3.10
C LEU A 144 -9.74 -3.02 -1.57
N GLY A 145 -8.62 -2.50 -1.07
CA GLY A 145 -8.37 -2.30 0.35
C GLY A 145 -9.18 -1.17 0.99
N TRP A 146 -9.99 -0.41 0.22
CA TRP A 146 -10.82 0.68 0.73
C TRP A 146 -11.78 0.23 1.85
N ILE A 147 -12.16 -1.05 1.86
CA ILE A 147 -13.02 -1.65 2.88
C ILE A 147 -12.43 -1.59 4.30
N ALA A 148 -11.11 -1.41 4.43
CA ALA A 148 -10.43 -1.17 5.71
C ALA A 148 -10.14 0.31 5.98
N MET A 149 -10.49 1.21 5.06
CA MET A 149 -10.19 2.64 5.16
C MET A 149 -11.34 3.40 5.82
N SER A 150 -10.98 4.23 6.79
CA SER A 150 -11.87 5.20 7.42
C SER A 150 -11.05 6.40 7.92
N PRO A 151 -11.54 7.65 7.82
CA PRO A 151 -12.86 8.06 7.34
C PRO A 151 -12.91 8.41 5.85
N LYS A 152 -11.86 8.14 5.06
CA LYS A 152 -11.73 8.62 3.67
C LYS A 152 -11.50 7.51 2.64
N PRO A 153 -12.40 6.52 2.49
CA PRO A 153 -12.25 5.45 1.49
C PRO A 153 -12.30 5.95 0.03
N GLY A 154 -13.14 6.94 -0.28
CA GLY A 154 -13.24 7.51 -1.64
C GLY A 154 -11.91 8.13 -2.14
N PRO A 155 -11.31 9.08 -1.38
CA PRO A 155 -9.98 9.63 -1.71
C PRO A 155 -8.90 8.56 -1.87
N TYR A 156 -8.92 7.51 -1.06
CA TYR A 156 -7.97 6.38 -1.17
C TYR A 156 -8.10 5.66 -2.53
N VAL A 157 -9.32 5.31 -2.97
CA VAL A 157 -9.53 4.70 -4.29
C VAL A 157 -9.09 5.64 -5.42
N LYS A 158 -9.30 6.95 -5.26
CA LYS A 158 -8.85 7.94 -6.24
C LYS A 158 -7.33 7.93 -6.42
N GLU A 159 -6.56 7.90 -5.33
CA GLU A 159 -5.09 7.82 -5.40
C GLU A 159 -4.62 6.57 -6.16
N MET A 160 -5.26 5.43 -5.92
CA MET A 160 -4.96 4.18 -6.65
C MET A 160 -5.37 4.26 -8.12
N THR A 161 -6.45 4.98 -8.44
CA THR A 161 -6.88 5.24 -9.83
C THR A 161 -5.88 6.13 -10.57
N ASP A 162 -5.28 7.09 -9.88
CA ASP A 162 -4.24 7.96 -10.45
C ASP A 162 -2.99 7.12 -10.81
N ALA A 163 -2.65 6.09 -10.02
CA ALA A 163 -1.61 5.11 -10.35
C ALA A 163 -1.97 4.26 -11.59
N ALA A 164 -3.22 3.78 -11.71
CA ALA A 164 -3.68 3.10 -12.93
C ALA A 164 -3.49 3.99 -14.16
N THR A 165 -3.89 5.25 -14.03
CA THR A 165 -3.89 6.25 -15.11
C THR A 165 -2.48 6.49 -15.67
N PHE A 166 -1.46 6.47 -14.81
CA PHE A 166 -0.07 6.58 -15.25
C PHE A 166 0.31 5.50 -16.28
N TYR A 167 -0.04 4.24 -16.02
CA TYR A 167 0.29 3.13 -16.92
C TYR A 167 -0.68 3.00 -18.08
N THR A 168 -1.98 3.27 -17.89
CA THR A 168 -2.93 3.25 -19.00
C THR A 168 -2.66 4.37 -20.01
N ASN A 169 -2.12 5.52 -19.59
CA ASN A 169 -1.63 6.55 -20.53
C ASN A 169 -0.50 6.04 -21.42
N ARG A 170 0.37 5.14 -20.91
CA ARG A 170 1.40 4.48 -21.73
C ARG A 170 0.77 3.50 -22.73
N VAL A 171 -0.22 2.73 -22.29
CA VAL A 171 -1.02 1.87 -23.19
C VAL A 171 -1.68 2.71 -24.30
N LEU A 172 -2.33 3.82 -23.95
CA LEU A 172 -2.93 4.72 -24.94
C LEU A 172 -1.87 5.30 -25.89
N LYS A 173 -0.69 5.69 -25.38
CA LYS A 173 0.40 6.18 -26.22
C LYS A 173 0.80 5.15 -27.28
N ASP A 174 0.92 3.89 -26.89
CA ASP A 174 1.40 2.80 -27.76
C ASP A 174 0.32 2.30 -28.73
N TYR A 175 -0.95 2.33 -28.32
CA TYR A 175 -2.03 1.65 -29.05
C TYR A 175 -3.12 2.56 -29.65
N LYS A 176 -3.22 3.84 -29.28
CA LYS A 176 -4.36 4.72 -29.70
C LYS A 176 -4.60 4.83 -31.20
N SER A 177 -3.56 4.67 -32.01
CA SER A 177 -3.61 4.79 -33.48
C SER A 177 -3.36 3.46 -34.19
N THR A 178 -3.12 2.39 -33.45
CA THR A 178 -2.74 1.08 -34.02
C THR A 178 -3.79 0.03 -33.73
N ASP A 179 -4.32 -0.03 -32.51
CA ASP A 179 -5.28 -1.06 -32.12
C ASP A 179 -6.30 -0.52 -31.10
N ALA A 180 -7.53 -0.33 -31.57
CA ALA A 180 -8.63 0.21 -30.77
C ALA A 180 -9.01 -0.69 -29.58
N ARG A 181 -8.72 -2.00 -29.63
CA ARG A 181 -9.06 -2.95 -28.56
C ARG A 181 -8.41 -2.57 -27.23
N HIS A 182 -7.17 -2.06 -27.29
CA HIS A 182 -6.44 -1.59 -26.12
C HIS A 182 -7.00 -0.27 -25.57
N VAL A 183 -7.51 0.60 -26.44
CA VAL A 183 -8.17 1.84 -26.03
C VAL A 183 -9.46 1.52 -25.29
N ASP A 184 -10.25 0.59 -25.81
CA ASP A 184 -11.51 0.17 -25.19
C ASP A 184 -11.25 -0.57 -23.88
N TRP A 185 -10.18 -1.38 -23.81
CA TRP A 185 -9.70 -1.96 -22.56
C TRP A 185 -9.37 -0.89 -21.52
N VAL A 186 -8.57 0.13 -21.86
CA VAL A 186 -8.23 1.23 -20.94
C VAL A 186 -9.48 1.92 -20.41
N LYS A 187 -10.42 2.27 -21.30
CA LYS A 187 -11.68 2.91 -20.89
C LYS A 187 -12.47 2.04 -19.93
N SER A 188 -12.67 0.76 -20.26
CA SER A 188 -13.40 -0.17 -19.40
C SER A 188 -12.73 -0.39 -18.05
N TYR A 189 -11.40 -0.45 -18.02
CA TYR A 189 -10.65 -0.65 -16.77
C TYR A 189 -10.75 0.56 -15.84
N LEU A 190 -10.56 1.78 -16.35
CA LEU A 190 -10.72 2.99 -15.54
C LEU A 190 -12.17 3.23 -15.10
N ASN A 191 -13.14 2.73 -15.87
CA ASN A 191 -14.55 2.83 -15.51
C ASN A 191 -14.88 2.03 -14.23
N ILE A 192 -14.24 0.88 -14.00
CA ILE A 192 -14.42 0.11 -12.74
C ILE A 192 -14.16 1.01 -11.53
N TRP A 193 -13.06 1.76 -11.54
CA TRP A 193 -12.68 2.62 -10.42
C TRP A 193 -13.57 3.86 -10.27
N THR A 194 -14.11 4.33 -11.40
CA THR A 194 -15.09 5.44 -11.41
C THR A 194 -16.40 5.01 -10.76
N GLU A 195 -16.93 3.85 -11.17
CA GLU A 195 -18.13 3.26 -10.57
C GLU A 195 -17.91 2.91 -9.10
N LEU A 196 -16.73 2.39 -8.73
CA LEU A 196 -16.41 2.08 -7.34
C LEU A 196 -16.37 3.33 -6.46
N GLN A 197 -15.82 4.46 -6.95
CA GLN A 197 -15.86 5.73 -6.22
C GLN A 197 -17.29 6.26 -6.05
N ALA A 198 -18.13 6.15 -7.08
CA ALA A 198 -19.54 6.51 -7.00
C ALA A 198 -20.27 5.66 -5.97
N TYR A 199 -20.07 4.34 -6.02
CA TYR A 199 -20.59 3.38 -5.05
C TYR A 199 -20.17 3.70 -3.61
N ILE A 200 -18.87 3.92 -3.36
CA ILE A 200 -18.37 4.27 -2.02
C ILE A 200 -18.96 5.59 -1.54
N LYS A 201 -19.08 6.58 -2.42
CA LYS A 201 -19.65 7.89 -2.06
C LYS A 201 -21.11 7.76 -1.61
N GLU A 202 -21.89 6.93 -2.28
CA GLU A 202 -23.32 6.74 -2.01
C GLU A 202 -23.57 5.88 -0.77
N TYR A 203 -22.84 4.77 -0.59
CA TYR A 203 -23.16 3.77 0.43
C TYR A 203 -22.18 3.72 1.62
N HIS A 204 -20.95 4.23 1.45
CA HIS A 204 -19.83 4.00 2.37
C HIS A 204 -18.93 5.25 2.55
N THR A 205 -19.53 6.45 2.59
CA THR A 205 -18.81 7.72 2.49
C THR A 205 -17.67 7.86 3.51
N THR A 206 -17.84 7.33 4.73
CA THR A 206 -16.87 7.42 5.83
C THR A 206 -16.26 6.06 6.23
N GLY A 207 -16.41 5.04 5.38
CA GLY A 207 -16.00 3.66 5.64
C GLY A 207 -17.14 2.67 5.42
N VAL A 208 -16.83 1.38 5.54
CA VAL A 208 -17.82 0.30 5.34
C VAL A 208 -18.98 0.45 6.32
N SER A 209 -20.19 0.31 5.76
CA SER A 209 -21.45 0.36 6.47
C SER A 209 -21.78 -1.04 6.96
N TRP A 210 -21.93 -1.20 8.27
CA TRP A 210 -22.17 -2.49 8.91
C TRP A 210 -23.66 -2.65 9.23
N GLY A 211 -24.15 -3.88 9.16
CA GLY A 211 -25.51 -4.23 9.56
C GLY A 211 -25.71 -4.06 11.07
N ASN A 212 -26.89 -3.60 11.47
CA ASN A 212 -27.29 -3.69 12.87
C ASN A 212 -27.68 -5.15 13.14
N ALA A 213 -26.87 -5.90 13.88
CA ALA A 213 -27.30 -7.18 14.45
C ALA A 213 -28.33 -6.91 15.57
N ILE A 214 -29.53 -6.49 15.17
CA ILE A 214 -30.79 -6.74 15.87
C ILE A 214 -31.82 -6.96 14.75
N PHE A 215 -32.02 -8.21 14.35
CA PHE A 215 -33.36 -8.62 13.96
C PHE A 215 -34.23 -8.50 15.22
N SER A 216 -34.62 -7.28 15.58
CA SER A 216 -35.70 -7.08 16.53
C SER A 216 -36.94 -7.41 15.74
N ASN A 217 -37.37 -8.66 15.80
CA ASN A 217 -38.78 -8.95 15.67
C ASN A 217 -39.51 -7.96 16.58
N PRO A 218 -40.40 -7.09 16.06
CA PRO A 218 -41.47 -6.62 16.90
C PRO A 218 -42.29 -7.87 17.24
N LEU A 219 -42.31 -8.27 18.51
CA LEU A 219 -43.31 -9.24 18.95
C LEU A 219 -44.69 -8.68 18.56
N PRO A 220 -45.58 -9.49 17.97
CA PRO A 220 -46.94 -9.05 17.68
C PRO A 220 -47.73 -8.95 18.98
N GLY A 221 -48.01 -7.73 19.43
CA GLY A 221 -48.99 -7.51 20.50
C GLY A 221 -48.82 -6.22 21.28
N ALA A 222 -49.38 -5.11 20.77
CA ALA A 222 -50.17 -4.10 21.49
C ALA A 222 -50.30 -2.79 20.65
N PRO A 223 -51.39 -2.02 20.80
CA PRO A 223 -52.06 -1.37 19.68
C PRO A 223 -51.58 0.05 19.34
N SER A 224 -51.90 0.43 18.10
CA SER A 224 -51.69 1.72 17.46
C SER A 224 -52.22 2.91 18.25
N SER A 225 -51.47 4.01 18.22
CA SER A 225 -52.06 5.35 18.12
C SER A 225 -51.34 6.14 17.04
N GLN A 226 -52.14 6.60 16.08
CA GLN A 226 -51.74 7.46 14.96
C GLN A 226 -51.28 8.82 15.48
N LEU A 227 -50.39 9.49 14.74
CA LEU A 227 -50.57 10.88 14.27
C LEU A 227 -49.39 11.27 13.35
N CYS A 228 -49.71 11.72 12.14
CA CYS A 228 -48.78 12.30 11.16
C CYS A 228 -48.23 13.66 11.63
N CYS A 229 -46.96 13.96 11.34
CA CYS A 229 -46.40 15.33 11.21
C CYS A 229 -45.07 15.32 10.40
N PRO A 230 -44.67 16.47 9.80
CA PRO A 230 -43.82 16.59 8.58
C PRO A 230 -42.29 16.63 8.85
N PRO A 231 -41.41 16.62 7.82
CA PRO A 231 -39.95 16.52 7.99
C PRO A 231 -39.33 17.74 8.70
N PRO A 232 -38.24 17.57 9.49
CA PRO A 232 -37.64 18.64 10.27
C PRO A 232 -36.77 19.61 9.43
N PRO A 233 -36.69 20.90 9.82
CA PRO A 233 -35.89 21.96 9.16
C PRO A 233 -34.38 21.89 9.53
N PRO A 234 -33.50 22.59 8.78
CA PRO A 234 -32.04 22.54 8.99
C PRO A 234 -31.59 23.22 10.31
N PRO A 235 -30.51 22.74 10.96
CA PRO A 235 -30.13 23.19 12.30
C PRO A 235 -29.37 24.54 12.29
N PRO A 236 -29.68 25.47 13.23
CA PRO A 236 -28.86 26.64 13.55
C PRO A 236 -27.67 26.29 14.49
N GLY A 237 -26.59 27.08 14.42
CA GLY A 237 -25.31 26.83 15.08
C GLY A 237 -25.26 27.08 16.61
N PRO A 238 -24.20 26.64 17.32
CA PRO A 238 -24.15 26.66 18.79
C PRO A 238 -23.33 27.84 19.36
N PRO A 239 -23.78 28.42 20.50
CA PRO A 239 -23.00 28.33 21.77
C PRO A 239 -23.91 28.34 23.04
N PRO A 240 -23.41 28.36 24.31
CA PRO A 240 -22.22 27.77 24.94
C PRO A 240 -22.56 26.79 26.11
N MET A 241 -21.51 26.18 26.70
CA MET A 241 -21.48 25.07 27.70
C MET A 241 -22.09 25.37 29.10
N SER A 242 -22.51 24.31 29.83
CA SER A 242 -21.86 23.82 31.07
C SER A 242 -22.57 22.62 31.75
N GLU A 243 -21.75 21.59 32.08
CA GLU A 243 -21.73 20.62 33.20
C GLU A 243 -22.98 19.75 33.55
N PHE A 244 -22.90 18.42 33.34
CA PHE A 244 -22.43 17.43 34.33
C PHE A 244 -22.28 16.03 33.69
N GLU A 245 -21.43 15.23 34.33
CA GLU A 245 -20.78 13.97 33.94
C GLU A 245 -21.69 12.82 33.46
N VAL A 246 -21.22 12.01 32.48
CA VAL A 246 -20.88 10.57 32.60
C VAL A 246 -19.98 10.16 31.42
N SER A 247 -19.08 9.23 31.70
CA SER A 247 -17.86 8.73 31.04
C SER A 247 -17.98 7.90 29.74
N LYS A 248 -16.87 7.90 28.95
CA LYS A 248 -16.29 6.91 27.97
C LYS A 248 -15.80 7.63 26.69
N ALA A 249 -14.84 7.21 25.86
CA ALA A 249 -13.70 6.28 25.82
C ALA A 249 -12.97 6.60 24.48
N LYS A 250 -11.65 6.41 24.39
CA LYS A 250 -10.76 6.86 23.28
C LYS A 250 -10.91 6.07 21.96
N ASP A 251 -10.81 6.78 20.84
CA ASP A 251 -10.58 6.24 19.48
C ASP A 251 -9.08 6.06 19.22
N ASP A 252 -8.61 4.82 19.35
CA ASP A 252 -7.27 4.30 18.97
C ASP A 252 -7.41 3.18 17.90
N VAL A 253 -8.59 3.07 17.27
CA VAL A 253 -9.06 1.82 16.65
C VAL A 253 -8.87 1.79 15.13
N SER A 254 -8.46 2.90 14.49
CA SER A 254 -8.38 3.02 13.02
C SER A 254 -7.01 2.72 12.40
N GLN A 255 -5.90 2.85 13.15
CA GLN A 255 -4.54 2.77 12.58
C GLN A 255 -4.08 1.35 12.22
N ASP A 256 -4.46 0.33 12.98
CA ASP A 256 -4.03 -1.05 12.72
C ASP A 256 -4.75 -1.71 11.53
N ARG A 257 -5.91 -1.19 11.12
CA ARG A 257 -6.74 -1.75 10.03
C ARG A 257 -6.15 -1.43 8.66
N SER A 258 -5.64 -0.21 8.51
CA SER A 258 -4.90 0.22 7.33
C SER A 258 -3.51 -0.41 7.24
N ALA A 259 -2.93 -0.83 8.37
CA ALA A 259 -1.63 -1.48 8.40
C ALA A 259 -1.62 -2.82 7.65
N LEU A 260 -2.71 -3.59 7.68
CA LEU A 260 -2.81 -4.85 6.92
C LEU A 260 -2.69 -4.61 5.41
N PHE A 261 -3.43 -3.65 4.84
CA PHE A 261 -3.36 -3.35 3.41
C PHE A 261 -2.11 -2.56 3.02
N ALA A 262 -1.62 -1.69 3.90
CA ALA A 262 -0.31 -1.07 3.74
C ALA A 262 0.83 -2.10 3.76
N GLN A 263 0.66 -3.23 4.48
CA GLN A 263 1.61 -4.33 4.52
C GLN A 263 1.54 -5.24 3.29
N LEU A 264 0.40 -5.29 2.60
CA LEU A 264 0.24 -5.99 1.32
C LEU A 264 0.80 -5.20 0.15
N ASN A 265 0.81 -3.87 0.26
CA ASN A 265 1.46 -2.99 -0.70
C ASN A 265 3.01 -3.01 -0.62
N GLN A 266 3.61 -4.04 -0.02
CA GLN A 266 5.05 -4.17 0.22
C GLN A 266 5.82 -4.96 -0.86
N GLY A 267 5.19 -5.41 -1.95
CA GLY A 267 5.86 -6.05 -3.09
C GLY A 267 6.85 -7.17 -2.68
N GLU A 268 8.14 -7.00 -3.00
CA GLU A 268 9.25 -7.95 -2.84
C GLU A 268 9.49 -8.53 -1.42
N THR A 269 8.70 -8.16 -0.41
CA THR A 269 8.85 -8.60 0.99
C THR A 269 8.27 -10.01 1.28
N ILE A 270 7.54 -10.63 0.34
CA ILE A 270 6.85 -11.92 0.53
C ILE A 270 7.77 -13.18 0.62
N THR A 271 9.06 -13.02 0.34
CA THR A 271 10.04 -14.13 0.35
C THR A 271 10.43 -14.63 1.75
N LYS A 272 9.98 -13.95 2.81
CA LYS A 272 10.25 -14.32 4.22
C LYS A 272 9.43 -15.52 4.73
N GLY A 273 8.44 -16.01 3.98
CA GLY A 273 7.51 -17.07 4.41
C GLY A 273 7.81 -18.49 3.88
N LEU A 274 8.84 -18.69 3.07
CA LEU A 274 9.13 -20.00 2.47
C LEU A 274 9.90 -20.91 3.44
N ARG A 275 9.48 -22.18 3.53
CA ARG A 275 10.11 -23.21 4.38
C ARG A 275 11.61 -23.33 4.05
N HIS A 276 12.44 -23.14 5.07
CA HIS A 276 13.88 -23.34 4.95
C HIS A 276 14.19 -24.82 4.74
N VAL A 277 14.75 -25.16 3.58
CA VAL A 277 15.29 -26.49 3.28
C VAL A 277 16.51 -26.72 4.18
N SER A 278 16.58 -27.83 4.90
CA SER A 278 17.72 -28.11 5.80
C SER A 278 18.99 -28.40 4.99
N ASP A 279 20.14 -28.25 5.63
CA ASP A 279 21.43 -28.43 4.95
C ASP A 279 21.68 -29.89 4.50
N GLU A 280 20.95 -30.87 5.04
CA GLU A 280 21.04 -32.26 4.59
C GLU A 280 20.38 -32.51 3.22
N GLU A 281 19.38 -31.70 2.85
CA GLU A 281 18.60 -31.80 1.61
C GLU A 281 19.23 -30.97 0.47
N LYS A 282 20.24 -30.14 0.78
CA LYS A 282 20.96 -29.31 -0.18
C LYS A 282 22.10 -30.11 -0.81
N THR A 283 21.98 -30.42 -2.10
CA THR A 283 22.97 -31.18 -2.90
C THR A 283 24.40 -30.62 -2.89
N HIS A 284 24.58 -29.33 -2.53
CA HIS A 284 25.89 -28.70 -2.40
C HIS A 284 26.50 -28.77 -0.99
N LYS A 285 25.71 -29.11 0.05
CA LYS A 285 26.14 -29.19 1.46
C LYS A 285 26.18 -30.61 2.01
N ASN A 286 25.54 -31.57 1.35
CA ASN A 286 25.62 -32.98 1.71
C ASN A 286 26.42 -33.77 0.66
N PRO A 287 27.71 -34.08 0.92
CA PRO A 287 28.59 -34.77 -0.02
C PRO A 287 28.10 -36.16 -0.44
N LYS A 288 27.23 -36.81 0.36
CA LYS A 288 26.66 -38.13 0.06
C LYS A 288 25.68 -38.13 -1.12
N LEU A 289 25.15 -36.96 -1.51
CA LEU A 289 24.27 -36.79 -2.67
C LEU A 289 25.06 -36.63 -3.99
N ARG A 290 26.39 -36.60 -3.93
CA ARG A 290 27.26 -36.16 -5.04
C ARG A 290 28.00 -37.28 -5.76
N SER A 291 27.74 -38.55 -5.44
CA SER A 291 28.43 -39.70 -6.03
C SER A 291 27.66 -40.36 -7.18
N GLN A 292 27.54 -39.67 -8.32
CA GLN A 292 27.49 -40.29 -9.66
C GLN A 292 27.95 -39.26 -10.70
N GLY A 293 29.04 -39.53 -11.41
CA GLY A 293 29.51 -38.74 -12.56
C GLY A 293 31.00 -38.38 -12.49
N GLY A 294 31.79 -38.99 -13.37
CA GLY A 294 33.25 -39.05 -13.30
C GLY A 294 34.05 -37.82 -13.78
N ALA A 295 35.32 -37.88 -13.37
CA ALA A 295 36.59 -37.30 -13.86
C ALA A 295 36.59 -36.16 -14.91
N VAL A 296 37.50 -35.18 -14.73
CA VAL A 296 38.67 -34.88 -15.62
C VAL A 296 39.68 -33.95 -14.90
N ARG A 297 40.98 -34.19 -15.16
CA ARG A 297 42.24 -33.51 -14.70
C ARG A 297 42.45 -32.20 -15.48
N SER A 298 43.17 -31.13 -15.11
CA SER A 298 44.54 -30.85 -14.57
C SER A 298 44.74 -29.28 -14.65
N PRO A 299 45.94 -28.64 -14.50
CA PRO A 299 46.99 -28.68 -13.47
C PRO A 299 47.39 -27.30 -12.86
N THR A 300 47.93 -27.39 -11.64
CA THR A 300 48.94 -26.63 -10.85
C THR A 300 49.57 -25.29 -11.33
N LYS A 301 49.59 -24.30 -10.41
CA LYS A 301 50.72 -23.42 -9.93
C LYS A 301 50.12 -22.26 -9.09
N SER A 302 50.70 -21.63 -8.07
CA SER A 302 51.77 -21.84 -7.09
C SER A 302 51.64 -20.66 -6.08
N HIS A 303 52.05 -20.87 -4.83
CA HIS A 303 51.76 -20.08 -3.63
C HIS A 303 52.43 -18.70 -3.51
N THR A 304 51.76 -17.76 -2.82
CA THR A 304 52.34 -16.92 -1.73
C THR A 304 51.23 -16.50 -0.73
N PRO A 305 51.53 -16.36 0.60
CA PRO A 305 50.54 -16.18 1.65
C PRO A 305 50.47 -14.73 2.19
N SER A 306 49.28 -14.24 2.53
CA SER A 306 49.05 -13.03 3.36
C SER A 306 47.65 -13.09 4.00
N PRO A 307 47.44 -12.47 5.18
CA PRO A 307 46.56 -12.98 6.24
C PRO A 307 45.08 -12.61 6.07
N THR A 308 44.22 -13.60 6.27
CA THR A 308 42.75 -13.52 6.14
C THR A 308 42.12 -12.99 7.42
N THR A 309 41.63 -11.75 7.39
CA THR A 309 40.50 -11.32 8.24
C THR A 309 39.21 -11.91 7.65
N PRO A 310 38.25 -12.38 8.47
CA PRO A 310 37.05 -13.03 7.96
C PRO A 310 36.14 -11.98 7.29
N GLN A 311 36.15 -11.96 5.96
CA GLN A 311 35.18 -11.22 5.17
C GLN A 311 33.81 -11.88 5.30
N SER A 312 32.84 -11.07 5.71
CA SER A 312 31.42 -11.34 5.59
C SER A 312 31.06 -11.70 4.14
N PRO A 313 30.09 -12.61 3.93
CA PRO A 313 29.70 -13.05 2.60
C PRO A 313 29.18 -11.86 1.75
N PRO A 314 29.46 -11.84 0.43
CA PRO A 314 29.09 -10.72 -0.43
C PRO A 314 27.57 -10.58 -0.50
N HIS A 315 27.10 -9.37 -0.18
CA HIS A 315 25.75 -8.93 -0.46
C HIS A 315 25.47 -9.07 -1.96
N GLN A 316 24.30 -9.60 -2.32
CA GLN A 316 23.80 -9.54 -3.70
C GLN A 316 23.81 -8.07 -4.15
N SER A 317 24.81 -7.70 -4.95
CA SER A 317 24.97 -6.35 -5.47
C SER A 317 23.95 -6.16 -6.58
N ASN A 318 22.90 -5.41 -6.28
CA ASN A 318 22.14 -4.72 -7.31
C ASN A 318 23.12 -3.79 -8.06
N SER A 319 23.00 -3.73 -9.37
CA SER A 319 23.91 -2.90 -10.19
C SER A 319 23.67 -1.41 -9.88
N PRO A 320 24.73 -0.62 -9.64
CA PRO A 320 24.61 0.81 -9.46
C PRO A 320 23.91 1.46 -10.66
N LEU A 321 22.92 2.31 -10.38
CA LEU A 321 22.12 2.98 -11.39
C LEU A 321 22.25 4.49 -11.23
N LEU A 322 22.47 5.18 -12.35
CA LEU A 322 22.36 6.62 -12.48
C LEU A 322 21.80 6.92 -13.86
N GLU A 323 20.48 7.13 -13.97
CA GLU A 323 19.84 7.42 -15.25
C GLU A 323 18.63 8.36 -15.09
N LEU A 324 18.31 9.08 -16.15
CA LEU A 324 17.09 9.88 -16.25
C LEU A 324 15.98 9.04 -16.89
N GLU A 325 15.05 8.53 -16.07
CA GLU A 325 13.86 7.83 -16.53
C GLU A 325 12.71 8.84 -16.72
N GLY A 326 12.57 9.33 -17.95
CA GLY A 326 11.56 10.34 -18.30
C GLY A 326 11.86 11.70 -17.66
N LYS A 327 11.25 11.99 -16.51
CA LYS A 327 11.52 13.22 -15.71
C LYS A 327 12.16 12.91 -14.36
N LYS A 328 12.40 11.63 -14.05
CA LYS A 328 12.88 11.17 -12.75
C LYS A 328 14.34 10.75 -12.87
N TRP A 329 15.24 11.48 -12.22
CA TRP A 329 16.61 11.01 -12.01
C TRP A 329 16.59 9.88 -10.99
N ARG A 330 17.06 8.70 -11.37
CA ARG A 330 17.19 7.53 -10.50
C ARG A 330 18.65 7.34 -10.16
N VAL A 331 18.99 7.50 -8.88
CA VAL A 331 20.31 7.21 -8.34
C VAL A 331 20.15 6.08 -7.35
N GLU A 332 20.49 4.86 -7.74
CA GLU A 332 20.16 3.67 -6.96
C GLU A 332 21.37 2.77 -6.74
N TYR A 333 21.43 2.14 -5.57
CA TYR A 333 22.41 1.10 -5.22
C TYR A 333 23.88 1.53 -5.37
N GLN A 334 24.16 2.82 -5.25
CA GLN A 334 25.53 3.35 -5.26
C GLN A 334 26.23 2.99 -3.95
N GLU A 335 27.46 2.49 -4.01
CA GLU A 335 28.23 2.12 -2.81
C GLU A 335 29.66 2.64 -2.89
N GLY A 336 30.07 3.45 -1.91
CA GLY A 336 31.44 3.96 -1.80
C GLY A 336 31.84 4.99 -2.86
N VAL A 337 30.87 5.63 -3.54
CA VAL A 337 31.14 6.59 -4.61
C VAL A 337 31.13 8.01 -4.08
N ALA A 338 32.29 8.65 -4.03
CA ALA A 338 32.40 10.07 -3.71
C ALA A 338 32.42 10.90 -5.02
N GLY A 339 31.40 11.73 -5.25
CA GLY A 339 31.39 12.69 -6.36
C GLY A 339 30.52 12.35 -7.56
N LEU A 340 29.36 11.71 -7.35
CA LEU A 340 28.35 11.61 -8.40
C LEU A 340 27.77 12.99 -8.68
N VAL A 341 27.72 13.42 -9.95
CA VAL A 341 27.21 14.74 -10.32
C VAL A 341 26.09 14.62 -11.34
N ILE A 342 24.92 15.19 -11.02
CA ILE A 342 23.83 15.41 -11.97
C ILE A 342 23.90 16.87 -12.41
N SER A 343 24.36 17.11 -13.64
CA SER A 343 24.56 18.47 -14.18
C SER A 343 23.43 18.92 -15.12
N GLU A 344 22.74 17.98 -15.77
CA GLU A 344 21.72 18.26 -16.79
C GLU A 344 20.32 18.26 -16.17
N THR A 345 20.04 19.25 -15.32
CA THR A 345 18.78 19.35 -14.59
C THR A 345 17.76 20.27 -15.25
N GLU A 346 16.47 19.96 -15.08
CA GLU A 346 15.35 20.81 -15.48
C GLU A 346 14.36 21.02 -14.32
N LEU A 347 13.69 22.18 -14.29
CA LEU A 347 12.71 22.57 -13.27
C LEU A 347 11.62 21.53 -12.99
N LYS A 348 11.24 20.74 -13.99
CA LYS A 348 10.15 19.73 -13.90
C LYS A 348 10.64 18.35 -13.44
N GLN A 349 11.94 18.18 -13.26
CA GLN A 349 12.54 16.90 -12.92
C GLN A 349 12.52 16.66 -11.41
N VAL A 350 12.53 15.39 -11.03
CA VAL A 350 12.60 14.93 -9.64
C VAL A 350 13.79 14.00 -9.50
N ALA A 351 14.56 14.13 -8.42
CA ALA A 351 15.63 13.18 -8.11
C ALA A 351 15.18 12.17 -7.06
N TYR A 352 15.42 10.89 -7.30
CA TYR A 352 15.12 9.80 -6.39
C TYR A 352 16.40 9.01 -6.14
N ILE A 353 16.86 9.09 -4.90
CA ILE A 353 18.11 8.52 -4.42
C ILE A 353 17.75 7.36 -3.49
N PHE A 354 18.06 6.13 -3.89
CA PHE A 354 17.58 4.92 -3.21
C PHE A 354 18.70 3.93 -2.91
N GLN A 355 18.75 3.42 -1.68
CA GLN A 355 19.71 2.37 -1.29
C GLN A 355 21.18 2.73 -1.55
N CYS A 356 21.52 4.02 -1.52
CA CYS A 356 22.89 4.49 -1.65
C CYS A 356 23.63 4.41 -0.31
N LYS A 357 24.87 3.94 -0.32
CA LYS A 357 25.71 3.75 0.88
C LYS A 357 27.06 4.42 0.71
N LYS A 358 27.52 5.17 1.73
CA LYS A 358 28.83 5.84 1.71
C LYS A 358 29.07 6.61 0.41
N THR A 359 28.08 7.40 -0.01
CA THR A 359 28.04 8.02 -1.33
C THR A 359 27.86 9.53 -1.19
N THR A 360 28.46 10.31 -2.09
CA THR A 360 28.23 11.76 -2.16
C THR A 360 27.70 12.12 -3.54
N ILE A 361 26.57 12.84 -3.56
CA ILE A 361 25.87 13.25 -4.77
C ILE A 361 25.79 14.78 -4.82
N GLN A 362 26.11 15.36 -5.96
CA GLN A 362 25.90 16.77 -6.26
C GLN A 362 24.85 16.94 -7.36
N ILE A 363 23.79 17.68 -7.08
CA ILE A 363 22.75 18.02 -8.07
C ILE A 363 22.87 19.50 -8.39
N LYS A 364 23.36 19.81 -9.57
CA LYS A 364 23.53 21.20 -10.03
C LYS A 364 22.27 21.69 -10.71
N GLY A 365 22.02 22.99 -10.64
CA GLY A 365 20.85 23.64 -11.22
C GLY A 365 19.58 23.46 -10.39
N LYS A 366 18.43 23.62 -11.04
CA LYS A 366 17.14 23.77 -10.34
C LYS A 366 16.16 22.68 -10.73
N ILE A 367 15.69 21.91 -9.74
CA ILE A 367 14.74 20.81 -9.92
C ILE A 367 13.50 20.95 -9.05
N ASN A 368 12.47 20.13 -9.32
CA ASN A 368 11.19 20.22 -8.61
C ASN A 368 11.30 19.71 -7.17
N SER A 369 11.84 18.50 -6.98
CA SER A 369 11.98 17.87 -5.67
C SER A 369 13.08 16.80 -5.64
N ILE A 370 13.56 16.49 -4.45
CA ILE A 370 14.53 15.42 -4.19
C ILE A 370 13.97 14.49 -3.14
N ILE A 371 14.08 13.19 -3.34
CA ILE A 371 13.68 12.16 -2.39
C ILE A 371 14.90 11.26 -2.14
N ILE A 372 15.29 11.14 -0.87
CA ILE A 372 16.30 10.22 -0.38
C ILE A 372 15.57 9.13 0.40
N ASP A 373 15.68 7.88 -0.03
CA ASP A 373 15.04 6.75 0.62
C ASP A 373 16.03 5.61 0.89
N ASN A 374 16.00 5.09 2.11
CA ASN A 374 16.76 3.92 2.53
C ASN A 374 18.27 4.04 2.26
N CYS A 375 18.83 5.23 2.42
CA CYS A 375 20.26 5.50 2.23
C CYS A 375 21.03 5.45 3.56
N THR A 376 22.34 5.22 3.51
CA THR A 376 23.19 5.20 4.70
C THR A 376 24.53 5.88 4.46
N LYS A 377 24.93 6.86 5.28
CA LYS A 377 26.16 7.66 5.06
C LYS A 377 26.13 8.32 3.68
N LEU A 378 25.09 9.11 3.43
CA LEU A 378 24.90 9.82 2.16
C LEU A 378 25.12 11.32 2.37
N GLY A 379 26.01 11.90 1.56
CA GLY A 379 26.10 13.35 1.40
C GLY A 379 25.35 13.81 0.15
N LEU A 380 24.46 14.79 0.28
CA LEU A 380 23.77 15.43 -0.83
C LEU A 380 24.09 16.92 -0.84
N VAL A 381 24.63 17.43 -1.95
CA VAL A 381 24.79 18.86 -2.20
C VAL A 381 23.90 19.25 -3.37
N PHE A 382 23.10 20.31 -3.25
CA PHE A 382 22.27 20.76 -4.37
C PHE A 382 22.13 22.28 -4.43
N ASP A 383 21.86 22.79 -5.63
CA ASP A 383 21.64 24.23 -5.83
C ASP A 383 20.21 24.63 -5.41
N ASP A 384 19.21 24.48 -6.30
CA ASP A 384 17.84 24.92 -6.01
C ASP A 384 16.81 23.79 -6.11
N VAL A 385 15.89 23.75 -5.15
CA VAL A 385 14.72 22.87 -5.16
C VAL A 385 13.45 23.72 -5.07
N VAL A 386 12.53 23.53 -6.00
CA VAL A 386 11.29 24.32 -6.07
C VAL A 386 10.29 23.92 -4.99
N GLY A 387 10.16 22.63 -4.71
CA GLY A 387 9.18 22.07 -3.81
C GLY A 387 9.79 21.65 -2.48
N ILE A 388 10.21 20.38 -2.39
CA ILE A 388 10.59 19.75 -1.14
C ILE A 388 11.78 18.81 -1.33
N VAL A 389 12.61 18.71 -0.29
CA VAL A 389 13.57 17.60 -0.12
C VAL A 389 13.04 16.68 0.96
N GLU A 390 12.87 15.40 0.63
CA GLU A 390 12.37 14.39 1.56
C GLU A 390 13.46 13.37 1.88
N VAL A 391 13.69 13.09 3.15
CA VAL A 391 14.57 12.04 3.64
C VAL A 391 13.75 11.01 4.39
N ILE A 392 13.75 9.78 3.90
CA ILE A 392 12.88 8.72 4.36
C ILE A 392 13.72 7.49 4.71
N ASN A 393 13.47 6.89 5.87
CA ASN A 393 14.00 5.58 6.25
C ASN A 393 15.55 5.47 6.12
N SER A 394 16.27 6.56 6.38
CA SER A 394 17.70 6.67 6.09
C SER A 394 18.54 6.80 7.36
N LYS A 395 19.87 6.71 7.24
CA LYS A 395 20.78 6.83 8.38
C LYS A 395 22.03 7.62 8.05
N ASN A 396 22.45 8.53 8.92
CA ASN A 396 23.65 9.35 8.76
C ASN A 396 23.64 10.06 7.38
N ILE A 397 22.77 11.06 7.27
CA ILE A 397 22.54 11.83 6.05
C ILE A 397 23.05 13.25 6.28
N GLU A 398 23.79 13.76 5.31
CA GLU A 398 24.26 15.14 5.29
C GLU A 398 23.68 15.82 4.06
N ILE A 399 22.93 16.90 4.26
CA ILE A 399 22.31 17.68 3.18
C ILE A 399 22.90 19.08 3.21
N GLN A 400 23.44 19.55 2.09
CA GLN A 400 23.90 20.91 1.92
C GLN A 400 23.15 21.61 0.80
N VAL A 401 22.47 22.69 1.16
CA VAL A 401 21.78 23.57 0.23
C VAL A 401 22.73 24.68 -0.17
N ILE A 402 22.91 24.91 -1.48
CA ILE A 402 23.69 26.03 -2.01
C ILE A 402 22.78 27.20 -2.38
N GLY A 403 21.65 26.90 -3.04
CA GLY A 403 20.62 27.86 -3.44
C GLY A 403 19.45 27.88 -2.46
N LYS A 404 18.22 27.80 -2.97
CA LYS A 404 16.99 27.86 -2.17
C LYS A 404 16.25 26.52 -2.12
N VAL A 405 15.65 26.24 -0.96
CA VAL A 405 14.67 25.16 -0.74
C VAL A 405 13.58 25.66 0.22
N PRO A 406 12.28 25.50 -0.09
CA PRO A 406 11.21 25.91 0.81
C PRO A 406 11.01 24.98 2.02
N THR A 407 11.11 23.67 1.81
CA THR A 407 10.79 22.67 2.84
C THR A 407 11.73 21.49 2.78
N ILE A 408 12.17 21.02 3.94
CA ILE A 408 12.87 19.74 4.10
C ILE A 408 12.08 18.87 5.08
N SER A 409 11.69 17.68 4.65
CA SER A 409 10.97 16.70 5.45
C SER A 409 11.88 15.52 5.79
N VAL A 410 11.98 15.16 7.07
CA VAL A 410 12.83 14.07 7.56
C VAL A 410 12.00 13.07 8.35
N ASN A 411 11.74 11.92 7.73
CA ASN A 411 10.88 10.87 8.28
C ASN A 411 11.66 9.57 8.51
N LYS A 412 11.51 8.97 9.69
CA LYS A 412 12.10 7.66 10.03
C LYS A 412 13.61 7.61 9.77
N THR A 413 14.32 8.69 10.06
CA THR A 413 15.75 8.84 9.75
C THR A 413 16.55 9.08 11.02
N ASP A 414 17.71 8.43 11.11
CA ASP A 414 18.58 8.44 12.30
C ASP A 414 19.95 9.04 11.94
N GLY A 415 20.25 10.22 12.45
CA GLY A 415 21.41 11.03 12.06
C GLY A 415 21.14 11.81 10.78
N CYS A 416 20.79 13.08 10.90
CA CYS A 416 20.55 13.96 9.75
C CYS A 416 21.06 15.39 10.02
N HIS A 417 22.12 15.79 9.31
CA HIS A 417 22.68 17.14 9.36
C HIS A 417 22.25 17.93 8.13
N ILE A 418 21.64 19.10 8.35
CA ILE A 418 21.13 19.96 7.28
C ILE A 418 21.87 21.30 7.32
N TYR A 419 22.71 21.54 6.32
CA TYR A 419 23.44 22.78 6.11
C TYR A 419 22.63 23.69 5.20
N LEU A 420 22.11 24.78 5.76
CA LEU A 420 21.33 25.78 5.02
C LEU A 420 22.25 26.80 4.35
N SER A 421 21.82 27.38 3.24
CA SER A 421 22.46 28.56 2.66
C SER A 421 21.84 29.83 3.26
N GLU A 422 22.49 30.99 3.02
CA GLU A 422 21.88 32.30 3.33
C GLU A 422 20.53 32.51 2.62
N ASN A 423 20.32 31.85 1.48
CA ASN A 423 19.11 31.93 0.67
C ASN A 423 18.02 30.92 1.08
N SER A 424 18.30 30.04 2.03
CA SER A 424 17.38 29.00 2.52
C SER A 424 17.17 29.04 4.03
N ILE A 425 17.46 30.17 4.68
CA ILE A 425 17.22 30.36 6.13
C ILE A 425 15.72 30.27 6.46
N ASP A 426 14.85 30.62 5.51
CA ASP A 426 13.39 30.52 5.62
C ASP A 426 12.85 29.11 5.37
N CYS A 427 13.72 28.10 5.23
CA CYS A 427 13.32 26.71 5.00
C CYS A 427 12.54 26.14 6.20
N GLU A 428 11.37 25.58 5.92
CA GLU A 428 10.58 24.84 6.91
C GLU A 428 11.12 23.42 7.08
N ILE A 429 11.44 23.05 8.31
CA ILE A 429 11.88 21.69 8.64
C ILE A 429 10.73 20.93 9.30
N VAL A 430 10.32 19.83 8.67
CA VAL A 430 9.28 18.93 9.20
C VAL A 430 9.93 17.60 9.53
N SER A 431 9.77 17.10 10.75
CA SER A 431 10.33 15.82 11.16
C SER A 431 9.27 14.89 11.76
N ALA A 432 9.45 13.59 11.55
CA ALA A 432 8.59 12.56 12.14
C ALA A 432 9.38 11.27 12.36
N LYS A 433 9.33 10.72 13.58
CA LYS A 433 10.02 9.46 13.93
C LYS A 433 11.52 9.46 13.58
N SER A 434 12.17 10.62 13.70
CA SER A 434 13.58 10.81 13.36
C SER A 434 14.36 11.23 14.60
N SER A 435 15.66 10.92 14.63
CA SER A 435 16.58 11.17 15.75
C SER A 435 17.92 11.70 15.23
N GLU A 436 18.70 12.31 16.12
CA GLU A 436 20.01 12.89 15.86
C GLU A 436 19.97 13.93 14.71
N MET A 437 19.02 14.86 14.80
CA MET A 437 18.79 15.89 13.78
C MET A 437 19.40 17.24 14.15
N ASN A 438 20.25 17.77 13.28
CA ASN A 438 20.97 19.03 13.51
C ASN A 438 20.83 19.96 12.29
N ILE A 439 20.41 21.20 12.54
CA ILE A 439 20.30 22.25 11.53
C ILE A 439 21.50 23.19 11.68
N LEU A 440 22.28 23.32 10.62
CA LEU A 440 23.47 24.15 10.56
C LEU A 440 23.13 25.41 9.77
N VAL A 441 23.05 26.53 10.49
CA VAL A 441 22.67 27.84 9.95
C VAL A 441 23.94 28.66 9.74
N PRO A 442 24.13 29.30 8.57
CA PRO A 442 25.32 30.08 8.29
C PRO A 442 25.42 31.30 9.22
N HIS A 443 26.60 31.54 9.78
CA HIS A 443 26.91 32.64 10.68
C HIS A 443 28.40 33.02 10.59
N ASP A 444 28.71 34.27 10.24
CA ASP A 444 30.08 34.82 10.20
C ASP A 444 31.12 34.00 9.41
N GLY A 445 30.69 33.36 8.31
CA GLY A 445 31.55 32.55 7.45
C GLY A 445 31.76 31.11 7.92
N ASP A 446 31.09 30.69 8.99
CA ASP A 446 31.00 29.31 9.47
C ASP A 446 29.52 28.89 9.65
N TYR A 447 29.27 27.74 10.27
CA TYR A 447 27.93 27.27 10.63
C TYR A 447 27.74 27.24 12.14
N LYS A 448 26.59 27.75 12.59
CA LYS A 448 26.10 27.52 13.94
C LYS A 448 25.12 26.35 13.92
N GLU A 449 25.39 25.37 14.77
CA GLU A 449 24.62 24.13 14.87
C GLU A 449 23.45 24.29 15.87
N PHE A 450 22.27 23.84 15.46
CA PHE A 450 21.05 23.86 16.26
C PHE A 450 20.41 22.46 16.25
N PRO A 451 20.38 21.75 17.39
CA PRO A 451 19.71 20.46 17.47
C PRO A 451 18.19 20.65 17.38
N VAL A 452 17.52 19.79 16.61
CA VAL A 452 16.05 19.74 16.59
C VAL A 452 15.57 19.03 17.86
N PRO A 453 14.62 19.59 18.62
CA PRO A 453 14.11 18.92 19.81
C PRO A 453 13.47 17.57 19.49
N GLU A 454 13.88 16.54 20.24
CA GLU A 454 13.36 15.18 20.08
C GLU A 454 12.51 14.74 21.27
N GLN A 455 12.68 15.40 22.42
CA GLN A 455 11.87 15.18 23.61
C GLN A 455 10.80 16.26 23.70
N PHE A 456 9.56 15.82 23.80
CA PHE A 456 8.41 16.71 23.89
C PHE A 456 7.66 16.44 25.19
N LYS A 457 7.40 17.51 25.94
CA LYS A 457 6.52 17.47 27.09
C LYS A 457 5.10 17.73 26.59
N THR A 458 4.23 16.75 26.80
CA THR A 458 2.80 16.89 26.52
C THR A 458 2.05 16.95 27.84
N SER A 459 1.31 18.03 28.06
CA SER A 459 0.47 18.21 29.24
C SER A 459 -0.97 18.52 28.86
N TRP A 460 -1.91 18.16 29.73
CA TRP A 460 -3.31 18.53 29.60
C TRP A 460 -3.53 19.89 30.27
N ASP A 461 -3.96 20.90 29.51
CA ASP A 461 -4.15 22.27 30.01
C ASP A 461 -5.53 22.51 30.66
N GLY A 462 -6.35 21.46 30.77
CA GLY A 462 -7.75 21.54 31.17
C GLY A 462 -8.73 21.42 30.00
N SER A 463 -8.28 21.63 28.76
CA SER A 463 -9.12 21.63 27.56
C SER A 463 -8.53 20.84 26.37
N LYS A 464 -7.22 20.86 26.21
CA LYS A 464 -6.50 20.22 25.11
C LYS A 464 -5.14 19.72 25.58
N LEU A 465 -4.55 18.86 24.75
CA LEU A 465 -3.15 18.51 24.88
C LEU A 465 -2.31 19.67 24.32
N VAL A 466 -1.40 20.16 25.14
CA VAL A 466 -0.38 21.15 24.74
C VAL A 466 0.95 20.43 24.78
N THR A 467 1.61 20.41 23.62
CA THR A 467 2.92 19.80 23.44
C THR A 467 3.95 20.89 23.18
N GLU A 468 4.97 20.91 24.02
CA GLU A 468 6.12 21.81 23.89
C GLU A 468 7.40 20.98 23.82
N PRO A 469 8.45 21.44 23.11
CA PRO A 469 9.78 20.88 23.28
C PRO A 469 10.15 20.88 24.78
N ALA A 470 10.62 19.75 25.30
CA ALA A 470 11.19 19.74 26.64
C ALA A 470 12.45 20.64 26.63
N GLU A 471 12.63 21.49 27.64
CA GLU A 471 13.82 22.32 27.76
C GLU A 471 15.07 21.44 27.72
N MET A 472 15.78 21.44 26.59
CA MET A 472 17.09 20.83 26.51
C MET A 472 18.07 21.80 27.17
N MET A 473 18.44 21.49 28.43
CA MET A 473 19.58 22.11 29.07
C MET A 473 20.85 21.52 28.42
N GLY A 474 21.29 22.13 27.31
CA GLY A 474 22.48 21.68 26.56
C GLY A 474 22.72 22.48 25.30
#